data_AF-A0A6V8LD61-F1
#
_entry.id   AF-A0A6V8LD61-F1
#
_cell.length_a   1.000
_cell.length_b   1.000
_cell.length_c   1.000
_cell.angle_alpha   90.00
_cell.angle_beta   90.00
_cell.angle_gamma   90.00
#
_symmetry.space_group_name_H-M   'P 1'
#
loop_
_entity.id
_entity.type
_entity.pdbx_description
1 polymer ?
#
loop_
_entity_poly.entity_id
_entity_poly.type
_entity_poly.pdbx_seq_one_letter_code
_entity_poly.pdbx_strand_id
1 'polypeptide(L)'
;MVGLGANGGTATLPVTWDPAPAGAFDRTGVVTLTGVARVLDGTTLPATVRVQVTEAAQANAALADGASVTATYTENGYSTAGLRNGVTAEKAWSNWRPGTQNPSETITVTLPRAVDVVRVATYFYRDSSGGGGLAQSVRVQVRGAGGTCADASGEVAVGTAGSPVVDVPVAATTTDAVCVVFTPRPGGYLTVGEIEVYTKSPGVSSDATLSSIAVDGVPVADFDPDRPDYRVTVAKPARSVVTATAADPYATVRVERAASSARETTWVVTSTSEDGTQTRTYRVVVAA
;
A
#
# COMPACT_ATOMS: atom_id res chain seq x y z
N MET A 1 2.01 -24.98 -5.06
CA MET A 1 1.06 -24.95 -6.20
C MET A 1 0.15 -26.16 -6.08
N VAL A 2 -1.11 -26.12 -6.53
CA VAL A 2 -1.99 -27.31 -6.55
C VAL A 2 -1.92 -27.95 -7.93
N GLY A 3 -1.42 -29.18 -8.01
CA GLY A 3 -1.47 -30.01 -9.21
C GLY A 3 -2.81 -30.75 -9.28
N LEU A 4 -3.38 -30.87 -10.49
CA LEU A 4 -4.59 -31.65 -10.77
C LEU A 4 -4.20 -32.91 -11.54
N GLY A 5 -4.49 -34.08 -10.97
CA GLY A 5 -4.31 -35.35 -11.65
C GLY A 5 -5.40 -35.61 -12.69
N ALA A 6 -5.12 -36.51 -13.64
CA ALA A 6 -6.05 -36.85 -14.73
C ALA A 6 -7.44 -37.34 -14.26
N ASN A 7 -7.53 -37.84 -13.02
CA ASN A 7 -8.78 -38.31 -12.40
C ASN A 7 -9.37 -37.30 -11.39
N GLY A 8 -8.94 -36.03 -11.43
CA GLY A 8 -9.48 -34.96 -10.57
C GLY A 8 -8.88 -34.89 -9.16
N GLY A 9 -7.91 -35.75 -8.82
CA GLY A 9 -7.20 -35.65 -7.55
C GLY A 9 -6.33 -34.40 -7.48
N THR A 10 -6.22 -33.78 -6.31
CA THR A 10 -5.36 -32.60 -6.10
C THR A 10 -4.15 -32.95 -5.23
N ALA A 11 -3.00 -32.35 -5.53
CA ALA A 11 -1.80 -32.49 -4.72
C ALA A 11 -1.07 -31.15 -4.60
N THR A 12 -0.49 -30.87 -3.42
CA THR A 12 0.40 -29.71 -3.29
C THR A 12 1.77 -30.09 -3.85
N LEU A 13 2.17 -29.42 -4.93
CA LEU A 13 3.48 -29.61 -5.56
C LEU A 13 4.46 -28.56 -5.01
N PRO A 14 5.63 -28.99 -4.49
CA PRO A 14 6.71 -28.07 -4.17
C PRO A 14 7.29 -27.49 -5.46
N VAL A 15 7.55 -26.19 -5.45
CA VAL A 15 8.12 -25.46 -6.59
C VAL A 15 9.46 -24.86 -6.17
N THR A 16 10.48 -25.09 -6.98
CA THR A 16 11.75 -24.37 -6.90
C THR A 16 11.69 -23.25 -7.93
N TRP A 17 11.73 -22.00 -7.47
CA TRP A 17 11.72 -20.82 -8.34
C TRP A 17 13.13 -20.45 -8.77
N ASP A 18 13.27 -20.01 -10.02
CA ASP A 18 14.51 -19.40 -10.49
C ASP A 18 14.72 -18.06 -9.77
N PRO A 19 15.99 -17.63 -9.54
CA PRO A 19 16.25 -16.30 -9.02
C PRO A 19 15.62 -15.23 -9.91
N ALA A 20 15.00 -14.22 -9.29
CA ALA A 20 14.49 -13.08 -10.04
C ALA A 20 15.65 -12.37 -10.76
N PRO A 21 15.47 -11.96 -12.02
CA PRO A 21 16.46 -11.14 -12.72
C PRO A 21 16.80 -9.87 -11.92
N ALA A 22 18.04 -9.40 -12.06
CA ALA A 22 18.43 -8.13 -11.46
C ALA A 22 17.52 -6.99 -11.94
N GLY A 23 17.02 -6.17 -11.02
CA GLY A 23 16.11 -5.08 -11.30
C GLY A 23 14.69 -5.49 -11.73
N ALA A 24 14.32 -6.76 -11.58
CA ALA A 24 12.98 -7.24 -11.92
C ALA A 24 11.87 -6.44 -11.23
N PHE A 25 12.12 -5.92 -10.03
CA PHE A 25 11.15 -5.20 -9.21
C PHE A 25 11.37 -3.69 -9.15
N ASP A 26 12.22 -3.13 -10.02
CA ASP A 26 12.58 -1.70 -9.99
C ASP A 26 11.48 -0.79 -10.58
N ARG A 27 10.51 -1.38 -11.29
CA ARG A 27 9.40 -0.66 -11.92
C ARG A 27 8.08 -1.32 -11.55
N THR A 28 7.05 -0.51 -11.46
CA THR A 28 5.68 -0.98 -11.29
C THR A 28 5.23 -1.80 -12.50
N GLY A 29 4.26 -2.68 -12.29
CA GLY A 29 3.74 -3.61 -13.28
C GLY A 29 3.82 -5.06 -12.79
N VAL A 30 3.84 -6.00 -13.73
CA VAL A 30 3.78 -7.43 -13.39
C VAL A 30 4.97 -8.17 -13.95
N VAL A 31 5.69 -8.85 -13.05
CA VAL A 31 6.85 -9.67 -13.35
C VAL A 31 6.43 -11.13 -13.38
N THR A 32 6.67 -11.81 -14.50
CA THR A 32 6.50 -13.26 -14.56
C THR A 32 7.83 -13.93 -14.21
N LEU A 33 7.85 -14.72 -13.14
CA LEU A 33 8.97 -15.57 -12.78
C LEU A 33 8.70 -17.02 -13.17
N THR A 34 9.76 -17.74 -13.48
CA THR A 34 9.73 -19.16 -13.83
C THR A 34 10.29 -20.03 -12.72
N GLY A 35 9.92 -21.30 -12.74
CA GLY A 35 10.44 -22.29 -11.82
C GLY A 35 10.06 -23.69 -12.26
N VAL A 36 10.34 -24.66 -11.40
CA VAL A 36 10.12 -26.08 -11.64
C VAL A 36 9.34 -26.68 -10.49
N ALA A 37 8.15 -27.22 -10.79
CA ALA A 37 7.34 -27.99 -9.85
C ALA A 37 7.77 -29.46 -9.88
N ARG A 38 7.95 -30.09 -8.71
CA ARG A 38 8.20 -31.53 -8.62
C ARG A 38 6.91 -32.30 -8.39
N VAL A 39 6.69 -33.33 -9.19
CA VAL A 39 5.56 -34.25 -9.09
C VAL A 39 5.94 -35.44 -8.21
N LEU A 40 4.95 -36.06 -7.56
CA LEU A 40 5.17 -37.18 -6.63
C LEU A 40 5.83 -38.40 -7.28
N ASP A 41 5.68 -38.57 -8.59
CA ASP A 41 6.32 -39.63 -9.38
C ASP A 41 7.78 -39.33 -9.76
N GLY A 42 8.32 -38.20 -9.28
CA GLY A 42 9.68 -37.75 -9.54
C GLY A 42 9.85 -36.92 -10.82
N THR A 43 8.80 -36.78 -11.64
CA THR A 43 8.83 -35.91 -12.81
C THR A 43 8.75 -34.43 -12.43
N THR A 44 9.01 -33.55 -13.40
CA THR A 44 8.98 -32.11 -13.21
C THR A 44 8.10 -31.41 -14.23
N LEU A 45 7.42 -30.36 -13.80
CA LEU A 45 6.61 -29.49 -14.65
C LEU A 45 7.14 -28.06 -14.60
N PRO A 46 7.10 -27.30 -15.72
CA PRO A 46 7.37 -25.87 -15.67
C PRO A 46 6.31 -25.18 -14.80
N ALA A 47 6.76 -24.22 -14.01
CA ALA A 47 5.93 -23.39 -13.15
C ALA A 47 6.16 -21.92 -13.46
N THR A 48 5.10 -21.12 -13.37
CA THR A 48 5.17 -19.65 -13.49
C THR A 48 4.42 -18.99 -12.34
N VAL A 49 4.92 -17.84 -11.89
CA VAL A 49 4.22 -16.96 -10.95
C VAL A 49 4.25 -15.53 -11.48
N ARG A 50 3.17 -14.79 -11.28
CA ARG A 50 3.08 -13.36 -11.57
C ARG A 50 3.21 -12.59 -10.26
N VAL A 51 4.23 -11.76 -10.17
CA VAL A 51 4.47 -10.85 -9.03
C VAL A 51 4.06 -9.47 -9.47
N GLN A 52 3.07 -8.90 -8.80
CA GLN A 52 2.66 -7.52 -9.00
C GLN A 52 3.59 -6.60 -8.19
N VAL A 53 4.08 -5.55 -8.84
CA VAL A 53 4.88 -4.48 -8.25
C VAL A 53 4.06 -3.21 -8.34
N THR A 54 3.68 -2.65 -7.20
CA THR A 54 2.85 -1.44 -7.11
C THR A 54 3.66 -0.27 -6.57
N GLU A 55 3.17 0.94 -6.83
CA GLU A 55 3.63 2.10 -6.08
C GLU A 55 3.27 1.90 -4.61
N ALA A 56 4.20 2.17 -3.69
CA ALA A 56 3.91 1.97 -2.28
C ALA A 56 2.84 2.95 -1.81
N ALA A 57 1.75 2.41 -1.24
CA ALA A 57 0.81 3.21 -0.47
C ALA A 57 1.42 3.54 0.91
N GLN A 58 0.72 4.40 1.66
CA GLN A 58 1.08 4.70 3.06
C GLN A 58 -0.06 4.33 3.98
N ALA A 59 0.28 3.71 5.12
CA ALA A 59 -0.66 3.40 6.18
C ALA A 59 -0.14 3.93 7.52
N ASN A 60 -1.05 4.44 8.36
CA ASN A 60 -0.74 4.85 9.72
C ASN A 60 -0.52 3.62 10.61
N ALA A 61 0.73 3.27 10.87
CA ALA A 61 1.14 2.14 11.68
C ALA A 61 0.88 2.34 13.18
N ALA A 62 0.61 3.57 13.64
CA ALA A 62 0.24 3.82 15.04
C ALA A 62 -1.13 3.18 15.40
N LEU A 63 -1.96 2.89 14.40
CA LEU A 63 -3.26 2.23 14.58
C LEU A 63 -3.15 0.70 14.69
N ALA A 64 -1.98 0.11 14.43
CA ALA A 64 -1.81 -1.33 14.45
C ALA A 64 -2.08 -1.94 15.85
N ASP A 65 -2.64 -3.15 15.86
CA ASP A 65 -2.76 -3.93 17.09
C ASP A 65 -1.38 -4.18 17.69
N GLY A 66 -1.23 -3.91 18.99
CA GLY A 66 0.05 -4.00 19.70
C GLY A 66 0.93 -2.76 19.61
N ALA A 67 0.54 -1.73 18.84
CA ALA A 67 1.20 -0.43 18.93
C ALA A 67 0.92 0.25 20.29
N SER A 68 1.91 0.96 20.81
CA SER A 68 1.83 1.65 22.11
C SER A 68 2.51 3.01 22.07
N VAL A 69 2.07 3.92 22.94
CA VAL A 69 2.60 5.29 23.01
C VAL A 69 3.00 5.60 24.45
N THR A 70 4.19 6.15 24.64
CA THR A 70 4.70 6.62 25.94
C THR A 70 5.26 8.03 25.81
N ALA A 71 5.24 8.82 26.88
CA ALA A 71 5.85 10.14 26.93
C ALA A 71 6.88 10.22 28.06
N THR A 72 7.88 11.10 27.95
CA THR A 72 8.85 11.34 29.04
C THR A 72 8.18 11.91 30.28
N TYR A 73 7.10 12.68 30.12
CA TYR A 73 6.21 13.15 31.17
C TYR A 73 4.80 13.35 30.63
N THR A 74 3.78 13.04 31.42
CA THR A 74 2.37 13.32 31.12
C THR A 74 1.73 14.04 32.29
N GLU A 75 0.95 15.09 32.01
CA GLU A 75 0.17 15.83 33.01
C GLU A 75 -0.81 14.90 33.75
N ASN A 76 -0.97 15.12 35.05
CA ASN A 76 -1.95 14.37 35.84
C ASN A 76 -3.37 14.56 35.28
N GLY A 77 -4.08 13.46 35.02
CA GLY A 77 -5.40 13.45 34.39
C GLY A 77 -5.38 13.23 32.88
N TYR A 78 -4.20 13.25 32.24
CA TYR A 78 -4.01 12.86 30.85
C TYR A 78 -3.37 11.47 30.74
N SER A 79 -3.45 10.89 29.54
CA SER A 79 -2.74 9.67 29.16
C SER A 79 -2.23 9.81 27.73
N THR A 80 -1.42 8.86 27.27
CA THR A 80 -0.98 8.79 25.87
C THR A 80 -1.95 8.01 24.97
N ALA A 81 -3.02 7.42 25.52
CA ALA A 81 -3.91 6.54 24.77
C ALA A 81 -4.66 7.26 23.64
N GLY A 82 -5.01 8.54 23.85
CA GLY A 82 -5.71 9.35 22.86
C GLY A 82 -4.86 9.75 21.66
N LEU A 83 -3.53 9.66 21.74
CA LEU A 83 -2.60 10.10 20.68
C LEU A 83 -2.60 9.22 19.41
N ARG A 84 -3.41 8.15 19.41
CA ARG A 84 -3.51 7.19 18.30
C ARG A 84 -4.96 6.75 18.03
N ASN A 85 -5.93 7.55 18.47
CA ASN A 85 -7.34 7.15 18.41
C ASN A 85 -8.07 7.65 17.15
N GLY A 86 -7.36 8.39 16.28
CA GLY A 86 -7.90 8.98 15.05
C GLY A 86 -8.68 10.28 15.25
N VAL A 87 -8.78 10.82 16.48
CA VAL A 87 -9.45 12.09 16.79
C VAL A 87 -8.42 13.21 16.82
N THR A 88 -8.12 13.78 15.66
CA THR A 88 -6.98 14.72 15.51
C THR A 88 -7.17 16.09 16.18
N ALA A 89 -8.41 16.46 16.52
CA ALA A 89 -8.76 17.81 16.97
C ALA A 89 -8.92 17.95 18.49
N GLU A 90 -8.87 16.84 19.24
CA GLU A 90 -9.02 16.89 20.69
C GLU A 90 -7.70 17.20 21.39
N LYS A 91 -7.78 17.56 22.67
CA LYS A 91 -6.61 17.63 23.55
C LYS A 91 -6.35 16.24 24.14
N ALA A 92 -5.80 15.34 23.33
CA ALA A 92 -5.60 13.95 23.76
C ALA A 92 -4.55 13.81 24.87
N TRP A 93 -3.53 14.66 24.84
CA TRP A 93 -2.40 14.60 25.76
C TRP A 93 -1.86 16.00 26.10
N SER A 94 -1.24 16.12 27.27
CA SER A 94 -0.59 17.33 27.77
C SER A 94 0.63 16.98 28.63
N ASN A 95 1.66 17.83 28.62
CA ASN A 95 2.77 17.77 29.59
C ASN A 95 2.78 18.94 30.58
N TRP A 96 1.70 19.71 30.69
CA TRP A 96 1.66 20.80 31.66
C TRP A 96 1.95 20.32 33.07
N ARG A 97 2.66 21.14 33.83
CA ARG A 97 2.90 20.94 35.25
C ARG A 97 3.01 22.26 35.99
N PRO A 98 2.77 22.30 37.31
CA PRO A 98 3.08 23.48 38.10
C PRO A 98 4.59 23.79 38.09
N GLY A 99 4.93 25.08 38.08
CA GLY A 99 6.32 25.55 38.16
C GLY A 99 7.07 25.53 36.83
N THR A 100 8.34 25.11 36.88
CA THR A 100 9.25 25.13 35.72
C THR A 100 8.82 24.09 34.70
N GLN A 101 8.60 24.46 33.44
CA GLN A 101 8.22 23.52 32.38
C GLN A 101 9.39 22.66 31.89
N ASN A 102 9.10 21.58 31.15
CA ASN A 102 10.11 20.77 30.49
C ASN A 102 10.77 21.55 29.34
N PRO A 103 12.11 21.60 29.23
CA PRO A 103 12.78 22.22 28.08
C PRO A 103 12.71 21.37 26.81
N SER A 104 12.41 20.08 26.95
CA SER A 104 12.17 19.14 25.85
C SER A 104 11.27 18.02 26.35
N GLU A 105 10.50 17.44 25.44
CA GLU A 105 9.62 16.31 25.69
C GLU A 105 9.76 15.31 24.56
N THR A 106 9.74 14.01 24.87
CA THR A 106 9.73 12.97 23.84
C THR A 106 8.49 12.10 23.98
N ILE A 107 7.73 11.97 22.90
CA ILE A 107 6.67 10.97 22.79
C ILE A 107 7.17 9.85 21.88
N THR A 108 7.17 8.62 22.40
CA THR A 108 7.62 7.42 21.67
C THR A 108 6.43 6.58 21.26
N VAL A 109 6.28 6.34 19.97
CA VAL A 109 5.36 5.36 19.40
C VAL A 109 6.15 4.08 19.14
N THR A 110 5.82 3.00 19.85
CA THR A 110 6.38 1.66 19.61
C THR A 110 5.41 0.85 18.75
N LEU A 111 5.93 0.30 17.66
CA LEU A 111 5.22 -0.51 16.67
C LEU A 111 5.37 -2.01 17.00
N PRO A 112 4.40 -2.86 16.61
CA PRO A 112 4.43 -4.30 16.93
C PRO A 112 5.55 -5.07 16.21
N ARG A 113 6.14 -4.49 15.16
CA ARG A 113 7.28 -5.04 14.41
C ARG A 113 8.06 -3.91 13.74
N ALA A 114 9.28 -4.19 13.34
CA ALA A 114 10.08 -3.25 12.56
C ALA A 114 9.49 -3.07 11.15
N VAL A 115 9.35 -1.82 10.71
CA VAL A 115 8.75 -1.44 9.42
C VAL A 115 9.45 -0.20 8.87
N ASP A 116 9.33 0.01 7.55
CA ASP A 116 9.86 1.19 6.87
C ASP A 116 8.96 2.40 7.14
N VAL A 117 9.42 3.30 8.01
CA VAL A 117 8.75 4.59 8.29
C VAL A 117 9.11 5.60 7.21
N VAL A 118 8.11 6.33 6.73
CA VAL A 118 8.22 7.31 5.63
C VAL A 118 8.06 8.74 6.14
N ARG A 119 7.11 8.98 7.04
CA ARG A 119 6.85 10.28 7.66
C ARG A 119 6.09 10.14 8.96
N VAL A 120 6.13 11.18 9.78
CA VAL A 120 5.36 11.28 11.02
C VAL A 120 4.58 12.58 11.00
N ALA A 121 3.28 12.50 11.22
CA ALA A 121 2.42 13.68 11.35
C ALA A 121 2.07 13.88 12.82
N THR A 122 2.29 15.09 13.33
CA THR A 122 1.83 15.49 14.68
C THR A 122 0.73 16.53 14.55
N TYR A 123 -0.42 16.24 15.12
CA TYR A 123 -1.55 17.15 15.23
C TYR A 123 -1.49 17.84 16.59
N PHE A 124 -1.22 19.14 16.61
CA PHE A 124 -1.18 19.90 17.85
C PHE A 124 -2.59 20.34 18.24
N TYR A 125 -2.86 20.36 19.54
CA TYR A 125 -4.02 21.07 20.07
C TYR A 125 -3.58 22.47 20.51
N ARG A 126 -4.32 23.51 20.15
CA ARG A 126 -4.07 24.86 20.67
C ARG A 126 -4.94 25.12 21.89
N ASP A 127 -4.30 25.16 23.05
CA ASP A 127 -4.99 25.24 24.35
C ASP A 127 -5.50 26.65 24.69
N SER A 128 -4.93 27.68 24.07
CA SER A 128 -5.37 29.07 24.27
C SER A 128 -5.14 29.96 23.06
N SER A 129 -5.87 31.08 23.01
CA SER A 129 -5.71 32.11 21.98
C SER A 129 -4.30 32.73 21.97
N GLY A 130 -3.53 32.63 23.05
CA GLY A 130 -2.12 33.03 23.11
C GLY A 130 -1.13 32.04 22.50
N GLY A 131 -1.59 30.87 22.02
CA GLY A 131 -0.73 29.82 21.48
C GLY A 131 -0.16 28.88 22.54
N GLY A 132 -0.80 28.80 23.71
CA GLY A 132 -0.46 27.81 24.73
C GLY A 132 -0.61 26.37 24.21
N GLY A 133 0.28 25.48 24.64
CA GLY A 133 0.27 24.07 24.23
C GLY A 133 1.00 23.76 22.92
N LEU A 134 1.52 24.77 22.21
CA LEU A 134 2.25 24.54 20.96
C LEU A 134 3.76 24.42 21.19
N ALA A 135 4.39 23.45 20.53
CA ALA A 135 5.84 23.38 20.42
C ALA A 135 6.41 24.57 19.64
N GLN A 136 7.69 24.84 19.84
CA GLN A 136 8.50 25.68 18.95
C GLN A 136 8.95 24.87 17.72
N SER A 137 9.36 23.62 17.94
CA SER A 137 9.82 22.74 16.87
C SER A 137 9.62 21.26 17.22
N VAL A 138 9.69 20.43 16.17
CA VAL A 138 9.63 18.97 16.22
C VAL A 138 10.85 18.40 15.52
N ARG A 139 11.39 17.30 16.05
CA ARG A 139 12.34 16.43 15.38
C ARG A 139 11.87 14.99 15.52
N VAL A 140 12.04 14.19 14.47
CA VAL A 140 11.77 12.76 14.51
C VAL A 140 13.08 12.00 14.68
N GLN A 141 13.07 11.10 15.66
CA GLN A 141 14.09 10.10 15.87
C GLN A 141 13.49 8.71 15.66
N VAL A 142 14.34 7.72 15.38
CA VAL A 142 13.95 6.31 15.28
C VAL A 142 14.83 5.46 16.17
N ARG A 143 14.29 4.37 16.70
CA ARG A 143 15.04 3.43 17.53
C ARG A 143 15.94 2.55 16.67
N GLY A 144 17.25 2.67 16.87
CA GLY A 144 18.24 1.81 16.23
C GLY A 144 18.37 0.45 16.92
N ALA A 145 19.21 -0.44 16.37
CA ALA A 145 19.46 -1.78 16.90
C ALA A 145 19.95 -1.80 18.36
N GLY A 146 20.59 -0.71 18.83
CA GLY A 146 21.02 -0.55 20.23
C GLY A 146 19.90 -0.17 21.21
N GLY A 147 18.65 -0.07 20.75
CA GLY A 147 17.49 0.28 21.57
C GLY A 147 17.32 1.78 21.86
N THR A 148 18.25 2.62 21.42
CA THR A 148 18.22 4.08 21.61
C THR A 148 17.67 4.80 20.39
N CYS A 149 16.91 5.88 20.62
CA CYS A 149 16.46 6.78 19.57
C CYS A 149 17.62 7.60 19.01
N ALA A 150 17.68 7.78 17.69
CA ALA A 150 18.63 8.65 17.00
C ALA A 150 17.92 9.46 15.91
N ASP A 151 18.46 10.64 15.60
CA ASP A 151 17.88 11.57 14.63
C ASP A 151 17.66 10.92 13.26
N ALA A 152 16.42 11.05 12.77
CA ALA A 152 15.99 10.57 11.45
C ALA A 152 15.39 11.70 10.58
N SER A 153 15.34 12.91 11.14
CA SER A 153 14.96 14.15 10.47
C SER A 153 15.79 15.32 10.99
N GLY A 154 15.78 16.43 10.25
CA GLY A 154 16.12 17.74 10.81
C GLY A 154 15.03 18.27 11.75
N GLU A 155 15.27 19.43 12.34
CA GLU A 155 14.29 20.13 13.15
C GLU A 155 13.31 20.95 12.30
N VAL A 156 12.01 20.81 12.56
CA VAL A 156 10.93 21.45 11.82
C VAL A 156 10.21 22.44 12.73
N ALA A 157 10.12 23.69 12.32
CA ALA A 157 9.43 24.74 13.08
C ALA A 157 7.91 24.52 13.10
N VAL A 158 7.30 24.77 14.25
CA VAL A 158 5.84 24.66 14.43
C VAL A 158 5.22 26.06 14.31
N GLY A 159 4.23 26.19 13.43
CA GLY A 159 3.47 27.44 13.25
C GLY A 159 2.64 27.82 14.48
N THR A 160 2.13 29.06 14.51
CA THR A 160 1.29 29.59 15.61
C THR A 160 -0.17 29.84 15.21
N ALA A 161 -0.51 29.64 13.94
CA ALA A 161 -1.87 29.80 13.42
C ALA A 161 -2.70 28.56 13.73
N GLY A 162 -3.89 28.75 14.30
CA GLY A 162 -4.83 27.67 14.61
C GLY A 162 -4.19 26.53 15.42
N SER A 163 -4.60 25.30 15.11
CA SER A 163 -4.03 24.03 15.59
C SER A 163 -3.19 23.44 14.46
N PRO A 164 -1.86 23.66 14.44
CA PRO A 164 -1.02 23.25 13.32
C PRO A 164 -0.87 21.73 13.25
N VAL A 165 -0.70 21.23 12.03
CA VAL A 165 -0.21 19.88 11.76
C VAL A 165 1.20 19.99 11.24
N VAL A 166 2.13 19.24 11.84
CA VAL A 166 3.52 19.19 11.39
C VAL A 166 3.78 17.81 10.81
N ASP A 167 4.04 17.77 9.51
CA ASP A 167 4.43 16.57 8.78
C ASP A 167 5.96 16.55 8.63
N VAL A 168 6.59 15.52 9.16
CA VAL A 168 8.06 15.37 9.16
C VAL A 168 8.43 14.14 8.34
N PRO A 169 9.07 14.32 7.17
CA PRO A 169 9.66 13.22 6.42
C PRO A 169 10.75 12.52 7.24
N VAL A 170 10.77 11.20 7.16
CA VAL A 170 11.78 10.35 7.81
C VAL A 170 12.61 9.70 6.72
N ALA A 171 13.94 9.75 6.85
CA ALA A 171 14.80 9.00 5.94
C ALA A 171 14.44 7.51 6.06
N ALA A 172 14.04 6.89 4.94
CA ALA A 172 13.49 5.54 4.92
C ALA A 172 14.34 4.58 5.77
N THR A 173 13.81 4.17 6.91
CA THR A 173 14.51 3.38 7.91
C THR A 173 13.56 2.34 8.47
N THR A 174 14.02 1.09 8.53
CA THR A 174 13.31 0.01 9.18
C THR A 174 13.50 0.14 10.70
N THR A 175 12.42 0.43 11.43
CA THR A 175 12.42 0.63 12.89
C THR A 175 11.15 0.08 13.51
N ASP A 176 11.22 -0.32 14.78
CA ASP A 176 10.07 -0.70 15.59
C ASP A 176 9.62 0.42 16.55
N ALA A 177 10.27 1.58 16.54
CA ALA A 177 9.81 2.75 17.29
C ALA A 177 10.23 4.08 16.66
N VAL A 178 9.36 5.06 16.84
CA VAL A 178 9.53 6.47 16.45
C VAL A 178 9.46 7.32 17.71
N CYS A 179 10.44 8.21 17.89
CA CYS A 179 10.54 9.08 19.05
C CYS A 179 10.41 10.53 18.54
N VAL A 180 9.25 11.13 18.79
CA VAL A 180 8.95 12.51 18.40
C VAL A 180 9.44 13.42 19.50
N VAL A 181 10.51 14.15 19.21
CA VAL A 181 11.16 15.08 20.13
C VAL A 181 10.60 16.47 19.90
N PHE A 182 10.02 17.03 20.95
CA PHE A 182 9.45 18.36 20.96
C PHE A 182 10.38 19.32 21.72
N THR A 183 10.53 20.51 21.17
CA THR A 183 11.07 21.66 21.91
C THR A 183 9.90 22.60 22.19
N PRO A 184 9.44 22.73 23.45
CA PRO A 184 8.42 23.69 23.82
C PRO A 184 8.87 25.13 23.58
N ARG A 185 7.91 26.04 23.41
CA ARG A 185 8.22 27.48 23.44
C ARG A 185 8.73 27.87 24.83
N PRO A 186 9.55 28.93 24.96
CA PRO A 186 10.09 29.34 26.26
C PRO A 186 9.00 29.50 27.34
N GLY A 187 9.14 28.74 28.44
CA GLY A 187 8.18 28.73 29.55
C GLY A 187 6.82 28.07 29.24
N GLY A 188 6.66 27.51 28.05
CA GLY A 188 5.43 26.86 27.58
C GLY A 188 5.38 25.37 27.90
N TYR A 189 4.19 24.82 27.72
CA TYR A 189 3.88 23.39 27.77
C TYR A 189 3.35 22.93 26.40
N LEU A 190 3.14 21.64 26.26
CA LEU A 190 2.70 20.98 25.03
C LEU A 190 1.33 20.35 25.23
N THR A 191 0.52 20.42 24.18
CA THR A 191 -0.75 19.73 24.05
C THR A 191 -0.85 19.16 22.63
N VAL A 192 -1.13 17.87 22.53
CA VAL A 192 -1.11 17.12 21.27
C VAL A 192 -2.42 16.35 21.16
N GLY A 193 -2.99 16.34 19.95
CA GLY A 193 -4.20 15.59 19.61
C GLY A 193 -3.88 14.20 19.10
N GLU A 194 -2.99 14.08 18.11
CA GLU A 194 -2.70 12.78 17.48
C GLU A 194 -1.24 12.75 16.98
N ILE A 195 -0.63 11.57 17.03
CA ILE A 195 0.63 11.27 16.34
C ILE A 195 0.37 10.10 15.39
N GLU A 196 0.54 10.36 14.10
CA GLU A 196 0.41 9.35 13.06
C GLU A 196 1.79 8.97 12.52
N VAL A 197 2.05 7.67 12.42
CA VAL A 197 3.31 7.12 11.91
C VAL A 197 3.04 6.45 10.57
N TYR A 198 3.41 7.09 9.47
CA TYR A 198 3.14 6.57 8.14
C TYR A 198 4.28 5.67 7.67
N THR A 199 3.90 4.47 7.25
CA THR A 199 4.82 3.42 6.78
C THR A 199 4.45 3.00 5.37
N LYS A 200 5.40 2.41 4.64
CA LYS A 200 5.10 1.81 3.34
C LYS A 200 4.13 0.64 3.51
N SER A 201 3.08 0.63 2.71
CA SER A 201 2.17 -0.50 2.56
C SER A 201 2.09 -0.91 1.08
N PRO A 202 1.71 -2.17 0.77
CA PRO A 202 1.39 -2.54 -0.61
C PRO A 202 0.37 -1.56 -1.18
N GLY A 203 0.65 -1.01 -2.36
CA GLY A 203 -0.33 -0.23 -3.10
C GLY A 203 -1.28 -1.13 -3.89
N VAL A 204 -2.30 -0.50 -4.45
CA VAL A 204 -3.33 -1.12 -5.28
C VAL A 204 -3.18 -0.52 -6.67
N SER A 205 -3.15 -1.36 -7.70
CA SER A 205 -2.82 -0.92 -9.06
C SER A 205 -4.02 -0.27 -9.78
N SER A 206 -3.75 0.78 -10.54
CA SER A 206 -4.70 1.42 -11.47
C SER A 206 -4.62 0.85 -12.88
N ASP A 207 -3.80 -0.17 -13.13
CA ASP A 207 -3.65 -0.80 -14.45
C ASP A 207 -4.90 -1.63 -14.81
N ALA A 208 -5.71 -1.09 -15.71
CA ALA A 208 -6.87 -1.76 -16.29
C ALA A 208 -6.58 -2.40 -17.67
N THR A 209 -5.32 -2.50 -18.09
CA THR A 209 -4.97 -3.09 -19.39
C THR A 209 -5.16 -4.61 -19.41
N LEU A 210 -5.35 -5.17 -20.60
CA LEU A 210 -5.31 -6.62 -20.81
C LEU A 210 -3.89 -7.01 -21.28
N SER A 211 -3.46 -8.23 -20.96
CA SER A 211 -2.26 -8.83 -21.53
C SER A 211 -2.56 -9.69 -22.75
N SER A 212 -3.79 -10.17 -22.89
CA SER A 212 -4.23 -10.93 -24.06
C SER A 212 -5.76 -10.96 -24.20
N ILE A 213 -6.19 -11.16 -25.45
CA ILE A 213 -7.53 -11.61 -25.83
C ILE A 213 -7.37 -12.90 -26.64
N ALA A 214 -8.25 -13.87 -26.44
CA ALA A 214 -8.31 -15.09 -27.25
C ALA A 214 -9.74 -15.34 -27.76
N VAL A 215 -9.84 -15.89 -28.97
CA VAL A 215 -11.08 -16.34 -29.59
C VAL A 215 -10.99 -17.84 -29.78
N ASP A 216 -11.94 -18.59 -29.20
CA ASP A 216 -11.95 -20.07 -29.22
C ASP A 216 -10.63 -20.69 -28.72
N GLY A 217 -10.02 -20.05 -27.71
CA GLY A 217 -8.75 -20.47 -27.13
C GLY A 217 -7.51 -20.10 -27.95
N VAL A 218 -7.68 -19.49 -29.13
CA VAL A 218 -6.57 -19.00 -29.97
C VAL A 218 -6.31 -17.53 -29.63
N PRO A 219 -5.09 -17.16 -29.18
CA PRO A 219 -4.75 -15.77 -28.93
C PRO A 219 -4.91 -14.90 -30.18
N VAL A 220 -5.44 -13.69 -30.00
CA VAL A 220 -5.43 -12.67 -31.05
C VAL A 220 -3.98 -12.25 -31.28
N ALA A 221 -3.48 -12.50 -32.49
CA ALA A 221 -2.12 -12.13 -32.86
C ALA A 221 -1.91 -10.61 -32.76
N ASP A 222 -0.70 -10.21 -32.35
CA ASP A 222 -0.28 -8.81 -32.22
C ASP A 222 -1.25 -7.97 -31.36
N PHE A 223 -1.81 -8.58 -30.30
CA PHE A 223 -2.62 -7.86 -29.33
C PHE A 223 -1.84 -6.68 -28.73
N ASP A 224 -2.43 -5.50 -28.80
CA ASP A 224 -1.93 -4.24 -28.26
C ASP A 224 -2.93 -3.69 -27.22
N PRO A 225 -2.56 -3.54 -25.93
CA PRO A 225 -3.47 -3.05 -24.91
C PRO A 225 -4.02 -1.64 -25.17
N ASP A 226 -3.38 -0.84 -26.03
CA ASP A 226 -3.82 0.51 -26.38
C ASP A 226 -4.75 0.54 -27.60
N ARG A 227 -4.95 -0.61 -28.27
CA ARG A 227 -5.91 -0.77 -29.37
C ARG A 227 -7.25 -1.30 -28.84
N PRO A 228 -8.35 -0.53 -28.93
CA PRO A 228 -9.64 -0.97 -28.41
C PRO A 228 -10.38 -1.96 -29.33
N ASP A 229 -10.11 -1.95 -30.64
CA ASP A 229 -10.92 -2.70 -31.62
C ASP A 229 -10.13 -3.83 -32.30
N TYR A 230 -10.68 -5.04 -32.24
CA TYR A 230 -10.14 -6.25 -32.86
C TYR A 230 -11.15 -6.88 -33.82
N ARG A 231 -10.63 -7.45 -34.90
CA ARG A 231 -11.42 -8.25 -35.84
C ARG A 231 -10.74 -9.60 -36.04
N VAL A 232 -11.48 -10.69 -35.89
CA VAL A 232 -10.99 -12.06 -36.00
C VAL A 232 -11.90 -12.85 -36.93
N THR A 233 -11.31 -13.64 -37.82
CA THR A 233 -12.07 -14.51 -38.74
C THR A 233 -12.10 -15.93 -38.22
N VAL A 234 -13.31 -16.50 -38.06
CA VAL A 234 -13.53 -17.90 -37.66
C VAL A 234 -14.69 -18.49 -38.45
N ALA A 235 -14.68 -19.80 -38.67
CA ALA A 235 -15.71 -20.46 -39.50
C ALA A 235 -17.15 -20.34 -38.94
N LYS A 236 -17.33 -20.18 -37.62
CA LYS A 236 -18.64 -20.16 -36.95
C LYS A 236 -18.74 -19.04 -35.90
N PRO A 237 -18.86 -17.77 -36.31
CA PRO A 237 -18.84 -16.61 -35.38
C PRO A 237 -19.85 -16.69 -34.24
N ALA A 238 -21.09 -17.11 -34.56
CA ALA A 238 -22.18 -17.27 -33.58
C ALA A 238 -21.88 -18.25 -32.43
N ARG A 239 -20.90 -19.15 -32.62
CA ARG A 239 -20.48 -20.15 -31.63
C ARG A 239 -19.15 -19.81 -30.96
N SER A 240 -18.51 -18.73 -31.36
CA SER A 240 -17.24 -18.31 -30.77
C SER A 240 -17.37 -18.05 -29.28
N VAL A 241 -16.26 -18.16 -28.56
CA VAL A 241 -16.08 -17.73 -27.18
C VAL A 241 -14.89 -16.80 -27.12
N VAL A 242 -15.07 -15.63 -26.52
CA VAL A 242 -13.97 -14.70 -26.22
C VAL A 242 -13.55 -14.88 -24.77
N THR A 243 -12.25 -14.99 -24.54
CA THR A 243 -11.63 -14.87 -23.23
C THR A 243 -10.58 -13.76 -23.25
N ALA A 244 -10.25 -13.23 -22.09
CA ALA A 244 -9.26 -12.19 -21.94
C ALA A 244 -8.54 -12.33 -20.60
N THR A 245 -7.28 -11.90 -20.56
CA THR A 245 -6.44 -11.94 -19.36
C THR A 245 -6.01 -10.52 -19.01
N ALA A 246 -6.28 -10.07 -17.79
CA ALA A 246 -5.79 -8.77 -17.33
C ALA A 246 -4.26 -8.73 -17.23
N ALA A 247 -3.66 -7.59 -17.54
CA ALA A 247 -2.23 -7.35 -17.38
C ALA A 247 -1.84 -7.27 -15.90
N ASP A 248 -2.74 -6.75 -15.07
CA ASP A 248 -2.69 -6.85 -13.62
C ASP A 248 -3.41 -8.12 -13.13
N PRO A 249 -2.81 -8.99 -12.31
CA PRO A 249 -3.45 -10.21 -11.83
C PRO A 249 -4.64 -9.98 -10.89
N TYR A 250 -4.78 -8.79 -10.30
CA TYR A 250 -5.86 -8.44 -9.38
C TYR A 250 -6.94 -7.55 -10.01
N ALA A 251 -6.76 -7.11 -11.25
CA ALA A 251 -7.82 -6.48 -12.04
C ALA A 251 -8.94 -7.48 -12.40
N THR A 252 -10.15 -6.96 -12.59
CA THR A 252 -11.33 -7.76 -12.92
C THR A 252 -11.68 -7.65 -14.39
N VAL A 253 -12.07 -8.76 -15.03
CA VAL A 253 -12.42 -8.80 -16.45
C VAL A 253 -13.83 -9.35 -16.63
N ARG A 254 -14.66 -8.62 -17.37
CA ARG A 254 -16.00 -9.01 -17.77
C ARG A 254 -16.07 -9.11 -19.29
N VAL A 255 -16.52 -10.26 -19.80
CA VAL A 255 -16.67 -10.52 -21.23
C VAL A 255 -18.14 -10.72 -21.57
N GLU A 256 -18.67 -9.90 -22.48
CA GLU A 256 -20.08 -9.91 -22.85
C GLU A 256 -20.27 -10.02 -24.35
N ARG A 257 -21.27 -10.81 -24.76
CA ARG A 257 -21.70 -10.86 -26.16
C ARG A 257 -22.73 -9.74 -26.39
N ALA A 258 -22.31 -8.68 -27.09
CA ALA A 258 -23.15 -7.50 -27.33
C ALA A 258 -24.12 -7.69 -28.50
N ALA A 259 -23.70 -8.37 -29.56
CA ALA A 259 -24.55 -8.65 -30.72
C ALA A 259 -24.12 -9.95 -31.41
N SER A 260 -25.06 -10.67 -32.02
CA SER A 260 -24.74 -11.91 -32.73
C SER A 260 -25.65 -12.15 -33.92
N SER A 261 -25.07 -12.60 -35.01
CA SER A 261 -25.71 -13.06 -36.23
C SER A 261 -25.00 -14.33 -36.73
N ALA A 262 -25.50 -14.93 -37.82
CA ALA A 262 -24.85 -16.11 -38.41
C ALA A 262 -23.44 -15.81 -38.97
N ARG A 263 -23.19 -14.57 -39.41
CA ARG A 263 -21.93 -14.18 -40.08
C ARG A 263 -21.00 -13.32 -39.22
N GLU A 264 -21.50 -12.78 -38.12
CA GLU A 264 -20.74 -11.87 -37.27
C GLU A 264 -21.26 -11.87 -35.83
N THR A 265 -20.35 -11.86 -34.86
CA THR A 265 -20.62 -11.70 -33.43
C THR A 265 -19.72 -10.61 -32.86
N THR A 266 -20.29 -9.65 -32.13
CA THR A 266 -19.54 -8.61 -31.43
C THR A 266 -19.49 -8.94 -29.94
N TRP A 267 -18.28 -8.93 -29.39
CA TRP A 267 -18.01 -9.02 -27.96
C TRP A 267 -17.51 -7.69 -27.42
N VAL A 268 -17.86 -7.41 -26.18
CA VAL A 268 -17.34 -6.29 -25.39
C VAL A 268 -16.62 -6.89 -24.19
N VAL A 269 -15.34 -6.57 -24.07
CA VAL A 269 -14.49 -6.97 -22.94
C VAL A 269 -14.22 -5.73 -22.12
N THR A 270 -14.64 -5.73 -20.86
CA THR A 270 -14.41 -4.63 -19.93
C THR A 270 -13.45 -5.11 -18.85
N SER A 271 -12.34 -4.40 -18.68
CA SER A 271 -11.34 -4.62 -17.64
C SER A 271 -11.37 -3.45 -16.67
N THR A 272 -11.45 -3.73 -15.37
CA THR A 272 -11.46 -2.73 -14.30
C THR A 272 -10.26 -2.97 -13.40
N SER A 273 -9.50 -1.91 -13.12
CA SER A 273 -8.28 -1.96 -12.30
C SER A 273 -8.56 -2.46 -10.89
N GLU A 274 -7.51 -2.93 -10.21
CA GLU A 274 -7.59 -3.44 -8.84
C GLU A 274 -8.14 -2.37 -7.86
N ASP A 275 -7.73 -1.12 -8.03
CA ASP A 275 -8.20 0.03 -7.23
C ASP A 275 -9.61 0.53 -7.63
N GLY A 276 -10.17 -0.01 -8.72
CA GLY A 276 -11.46 0.38 -9.28
C GLY A 276 -11.51 1.76 -9.94
N THR A 277 -10.40 2.49 -10.02
CA THR A 277 -10.39 3.87 -10.54
C THR A 277 -10.33 3.95 -12.06
N GLN A 278 -9.85 2.90 -12.73
CA GLN A 278 -9.73 2.84 -14.18
C GLN A 278 -10.56 1.71 -14.77
N THR A 279 -11.08 1.92 -15.97
CA THR A 279 -11.75 0.89 -16.76
C THR A 279 -11.35 1.03 -18.23
N ARG A 280 -11.03 -0.10 -18.87
CA ARG A 280 -10.79 -0.18 -20.32
C ARG A 280 -11.79 -1.12 -20.96
N THR A 281 -12.25 -0.74 -22.16
CA THR A 281 -13.21 -1.52 -22.93
C THR A 281 -12.63 -1.85 -24.30
N TYR A 282 -12.69 -3.12 -24.67
CA TYR A 282 -12.24 -3.65 -25.96
C TYR A 282 -13.43 -4.25 -26.71
N ARG A 283 -13.49 -3.98 -28.00
CA ARG A 283 -14.50 -4.53 -28.91
C ARG A 283 -13.85 -5.58 -29.80
N VAL A 284 -14.39 -6.80 -29.74
CA VAL A 284 -13.91 -7.92 -30.57
C VAL A 284 -15.01 -8.32 -31.53
N VAL A 285 -14.79 -8.07 -32.82
CA VAL A 285 -15.68 -8.51 -33.89
C VAL A 285 -15.17 -9.83 -34.44
N VAL A 286 -15.96 -10.88 -34.26
CA VAL A 286 -15.70 -12.20 -34.82
C VAL A 286 -16.56 -12.37 -36.06
N ALA A 287 -15.97 -12.66 -37.22
CA ALA A 287 -16.67 -12.76 -38.50
C ALA A 287 -16.29 -14.04 -39.26
N ALA A 288 -17.15 -14.46 -40.20
CA ALA A 288 -16.93 -15.62 -41.07
C ALA A 288 -16.17 -15.25 -42.35
#